data_AF-A0A818HN90-F1
#
_entry.id   AF-A0A818HN90-F1
#
_cell.length_a   1.000
_cell.length_b   1.000
_cell.length_c   1.000
_cell.angle_alpha   90.00
_cell.angle_beta   90.00
_cell.angle_gamma   90.00
#
_symmetry.space_group_name_H-M   'P 1'
#
loop_
_entity.id
_entity.type
_entity.pdbx_description
1 polymer ?
#
loop_
_entity_poly.entity_id
_entity_poly.type
_entity_poly.pdbx_seq_one_letter_code
_entity_poly.pdbx_strand_id
1 'polypeptide(L)'
;SCFKYLSTIENVLKQDPDALNILIRMFGLLSINQENLIIDRISAIFASTILDILSNKLDEVLTIIDENDWIYFSQGLVALICVKLIDHRNENETCNTTDLIARMPEGEQRDNAAFVLLDLFYQLQRRLPKNKVMELYRLVKPDQFALDYLELAVSLETYIDYLIYLLKIRQDTSDDMKDDIKNQLDKLLAKNHFSITLFDIGFILNYVKEKTDDKSMQLIQSIFQTNNTLQSKIKLELSRRNYNISSNEFSLIHDIIIHLYNSYLLYNINRLQYLTRILNSRYDRTSSYFLAWFKYFLCGTDEDWLIYKELTRQWTECFANDQKILYEILENIDSLIDLWTKASLNNNQESNFFVTYMVAQCFRQGTFNKLIS
;
A
#
# COMPACT_ATOMS: atom_id res chain seq x y z
N SER A 1 -30.76 -13.71 -7.59
CA SER A 1 -29.45 -13.75 -6.94
C SER A 1 -29.19 -15.17 -6.43
N CYS A 2 -28.14 -15.82 -6.92
CA CYS A 2 -27.73 -17.17 -6.48
C CYS A 2 -27.16 -17.19 -5.05
N PHE A 3 -27.01 -16.03 -4.41
CA PHE A 3 -26.42 -15.86 -3.08
C PHE A 3 -27.15 -16.64 -1.97
N LYS A 4 -28.46 -16.88 -2.12
CA LYS A 4 -29.23 -17.71 -1.18
C LYS A 4 -28.77 -19.17 -1.13
N TYR A 5 -28.03 -19.63 -2.14
CA TYR A 5 -27.48 -20.98 -2.20
C TYR A 5 -26.01 -21.04 -1.73
N LEU A 6 -25.40 -19.91 -1.35
CA LEU A 6 -23.98 -19.86 -0.99
C LEU A 6 -23.65 -20.84 0.15
N SER A 7 -24.45 -20.86 1.21
CA SER A 7 -24.27 -21.78 2.33
C SER A 7 -24.42 -23.26 1.93
N THR A 8 -25.33 -23.56 1.01
CA THR A 8 -25.49 -24.91 0.47
C THR A 8 -24.29 -25.31 -0.37
N ILE A 9 -23.82 -24.42 -1.25
CA ILE A 9 -22.62 -24.62 -2.07
C ILE A 9 -21.42 -24.85 -1.15
N GLU A 10 -21.18 -24.00 -0.16
CA GLU A 10 -20.10 -24.15 0.82
C GLU A 10 -20.12 -25.51 1.52
N ASN A 11 -21.30 -25.96 1.98
CA ASN A 11 -21.42 -27.24 2.67
C ASN A 11 -21.08 -28.43 1.77
N VAL A 12 -21.50 -28.39 0.50
CA VAL A 12 -21.16 -29.43 -0.48
C VAL A 12 -19.66 -29.43 -0.73
N LEU A 13 -19.07 -28.26 -1.01
CA LEU A 13 -17.63 -28.15 -1.31
C LEU A 13 -16.73 -28.54 -0.12
N LYS A 14 -17.20 -28.31 1.12
CA LYS A 14 -16.51 -28.77 2.34
C LYS A 14 -16.59 -30.29 2.53
N GLN A 15 -17.52 -30.98 1.89
CA GLN A 15 -17.69 -32.42 2.03
C GLN A 15 -17.13 -33.20 0.85
N ASP A 16 -17.13 -32.59 -0.34
CA ASP A 16 -16.87 -33.26 -1.61
C ASP A 16 -15.71 -32.59 -2.38
N PRO A 17 -14.51 -33.19 -2.36
CA PRO A 17 -13.36 -32.71 -3.12
C PRO A 17 -13.57 -32.72 -4.64
N ASP A 18 -14.36 -33.65 -5.18
CA ASP A 18 -14.67 -33.71 -6.61
C ASP A 18 -15.51 -32.51 -7.04
N ALA A 19 -16.51 -32.15 -6.22
CA ALA A 19 -17.31 -30.95 -6.45
C ALA A 19 -16.45 -29.67 -6.43
N LEU A 20 -15.46 -29.60 -5.53
CA LEU A 20 -14.52 -28.49 -5.46
C LEU A 20 -13.58 -28.42 -6.66
N ASN A 21 -13.04 -29.58 -7.08
CA ASN A 21 -12.24 -29.70 -8.30
C ASN A 21 -13.04 -29.23 -9.53
N ILE A 22 -14.27 -29.71 -9.69
CA ILE A 22 -15.16 -29.29 -10.79
C ILE A 22 -15.40 -27.78 -10.77
N LEU A 23 -15.72 -27.22 -9.60
CA LEU A 23 -15.97 -25.79 -9.48
C LEU A 23 -14.76 -24.96 -9.87
N ILE A 24 -13.56 -25.32 -9.41
CA ILE A 24 -12.33 -24.61 -9.77
C ILE A 24 -12.09 -24.69 -11.28
N ARG A 25 -12.24 -25.87 -11.89
CA ARG A 25 -12.13 -26.02 -13.36
C ARG A 25 -13.14 -25.17 -14.12
N MET A 26 -14.36 -25.02 -13.60
CA MET A 26 -15.36 -24.11 -14.20
C MET A 26 -14.88 -22.65 -14.19
N PHE A 27 -14.17 -22.21 -13.15
CA PHE A 27 -13.53 -20.88 -13.14
C PHE A 27 -12.42 -20.77 -14.19
N GLY A 28 -11.71 -21.86 -14.49
CA GLY A 28 -10.68 -21.89 -15.53
C GLY A 28 -11.23 -21.66 -16.94
N LEU A 29 -12.51 -21.88 -17.15
CA LEU A 29 -13.19 -21.59 -18.42
C LEU A 29 -13.55 -20.11 -18.59
N LEU A 30 -13.43 -19.30 -17.54
CA LEU A 30 -13.70 -17.87 -17.60
C LEU A 30 -12.50 -17.13 -18.19
N SER A 31 -12.70 -16.46 -19.32
CA SER A 31 -11.70 -15.51 -19.82
C SER A 31 -11.68 -14.29 -18.90
N ILE A 32 -10.52 -13.93 -18.36
CA ILE A 32 -10.33 -12.70 -17.59
C ILE A 32 -9.47 -11.74 -18.43
N ASN A 33 -10.00 -10.54 -18.69
CA ASN A 33 -9.30 -9.46 -19.35
C ASN A 33 -9.77 -8.09 -18.81
N GLN A 34 -9.12 -7.00 -19.23
CA GLN A 34 -9.47 -5.66 -18.76
C GLN A 34 -10.93 -5.27 -19.07
N GLU A 35 -11.50 -5.76 -20.17
CA GLU A 35 -12.83 -5.37 -20.65
C GLU A 35 -13.95 -6.06 -19.88
N ASN A 36 -13.71 -7.26 -19.36
CA ASN A 36 -14.73 -8.09 -18.72
C ASN A 36 -14.58 -8.22 -17.19
N LEU A 37 -13.50 -7.70 -16.62
CA LEU A 37 -13.24 -7.82 -15.19
C LEU A 37 -13.95 -6.73 -14.38
N ILE A 38 -15.23 -6.98 -14.06
CA ILE A 38 -15.98 -6.23 -13.04
C ILE A 38 -16.01 -7.08 -11.77
N ILE A 39 -15.06 -6.84 -10.86
CA ILE A 39 -15.04 -7.50 -9.55
C ILE A 39 -15.91 -6.69 -8.59
N ASP A 40 -17.12 -7.19 -8.34
CA ASP A 40 -17.94 -6.71 -7.25
C ASP A 40 -17.57 -7.40 -5.93
N ARG A 41 -18.06 -6.83 -4.82
CA ARG A 41 -17.81 -7.37 -3.48
C ARG A 41 -18.28 -8.83 -3.33
N ILE A 42 -19.35 -9.20 -4.04
CA ILE A 42 -19.93 -10.54 -3.96
C ILE A 42 -18.99 -11.56 -4.60
N SER A 43 -18.42 -11.23 -5.75
CA SER A 43 -17.45 -12.08 -6.47
C SER A 43 -16.18 -12.27 -5.65
N ALA A 44 -15.69 -11.21 -5.00
CA ALA A 44 -14.51 -11.30 -4.12
C ALA A 44 -14.76 -12.15 -2.86
N ILE A 45 -15.94 -12.01 -2.22
CA ILE A 45 -16.35 -12.87 -1.11
C ILE A 45 -16.43 -14.32 -1.56
N PHE A 46 -17.08 -14.58 -2.70
CA PHE A 46 -17.21 -15.92 -3.24
C PHE A 46 -15.84 -16.55 -3.50
N ALA A 47 -14.95 -15.87 -4.23
CA ALA A 47 -13.61 -16.34 -4.50
C ALA A 47 -12.82 -16.62 -3.21
N SER A 48 -12.92 -15.74 -2.22
CA SER A 48 -12.28 -15.93 -0.90
C SER A 48 -12.78 -17.19 -0.21
N THR A 49 -14.10 -17.40 -0.15
CA THR A 49 -14.70 -18.60 0.42
C THR A 49 -14.20 -19.87 -0.27
N ILE A 50 -14.16 -19.89 -1.62
CA ILE A 50 -13.69 -21.06 -2.37
C ILE A 50 -12.21 -21.34 -2.08
N LEU A 51 -11.36 -20.30 -2.07
CA LEU A 51 -9.94 -20.42 -1.79
C LEU A 51 -9.66 -20.88 -0.35
N ASP A 52 -10.46 -20.44 0.62
CA ASP A 52 -10.33 -20.88 2.02
C ASP A 52 -10.73 -22.36 2.18
N ILE A 53 -11.79 -22.81 1.48
CA ILE A 53 -12.15 -24.24 1.45
C ILE A 53 -11.04 -25.05 0.77
N LEU A 54 -10.54 -24.58 -0.38
CA LEU A 54 -9.44 -25.22 -1.10
C LEU A 54 -8.18 -25.30 -0.25
N SER A 55 -7.81 -24.26 0.49
CA SER A 55 -6.64 -24.26 1.37
C SER A 55 -6.63 -25.41 2.37
N ASN A 56 -7.81 -25.79 2.87
CA ASN A 56 -7.97 -26.89 3.83
C ASN A 56 -8.01 -28.27 3.17
N LYS A 57 -8.28 -28.34 1.86
CA LYS A 57 -8.50 -29.58 1.10
C LYS A 57 -7.54 -29.79 -0.06
N LEU A 58 -6.56 -28.90 -0.23
CA LEU A 58 -5.75 -28.83 -1.43
C LEU A 58 -5.11 -30.18 -1.73
N ASP A 59 -4.52 -30.83 -0.73
CA ASP A 59 -3.85 -32.11 -0.91
C ASP A 59 -4.82 -33.22 -1.38
N GLU A 60 -6.04 -33.27 -0.83
CA GLU A 60 -7.10 -34.19 -1.30
C GLU A 60 -7.46 -33.90 -2.76
N VAL A 61 -7.68 -32.63 -3.10
CA VAL A 61 -8.07 -32.20 -4.44
C VAL A 61 -6.97 -32.51 -5.46
N LEU A 62 -5.70 -32.26 -5.14
CA LEU A 62 -4.58 -32.50 -6.06
C LEU A 62 -4.45 -33.99 -6.44
N THR A 63 -4.89 -34.92 -5.58
CA THR A 63 -4.81 -36.37 -5.86
C THR A 63 -5.88 -36.89 -6.83
N ILE A 64 -6.95 -36.13 -7.06
CA ILE A 64 -8.10 -36.52 -7.89
C ILE A 64 -8.16 -35.79 -9.24
N ILE A 65 -7.18 -34.93 -9.54
CA ILE A 65 -7.13 -34.20 -10.82
C ILE A 65 -6.53 -35.12 -11.89
N ASP A 66 -7.33 -35.43 -12.90
CA ASP A 66 -6.87 -36.14 -14.10
C ASP A 66 -5.81 -35.31 -14.85
N GLU A 67 -4.86 -35.97 -15.51
CA GLU A 67 -3.76 -35.32 -16.24
C GLU A 67 -4.26 -34.24 -17.24
N ASN A 68 -5.36 -34.52 -17.95
CA ASN A 68 -5.96 -33.63 -18.94
C ASN A 68 -6.65 -32.40 -18.32
N ASP A 69 -7.00 -32.48 -17.04
CA ASP A 69 -7.80 -31.47 -16.34
C ASP A 69 -6.95 -30.42 -15.61
N TRP A 70 -5.64 -30.67 -15.48
CA TRP A 70 -4.70 -29.76 -14.80
C TRP A 70 -4.69 -28.35 -15.37
N ILE A 71 -4.83 -28.21 -16.69
CA ILE A 71 -4.83 -26.90 -17.34
C ILE A 71 -6.02 -26.06 -16.89
N TYR A 72 -7.22 -26.65 -16.83
CA TYR A 72 -8.43 -25.96 -16.39
C TYR A 72 -8.40 -25.69 -14.90
N PHE A 73 -7.85 -26.62 -14.11
CA PHE A 73 -7.72 -26.45 -12.67
C PHE A 73 -6.77 -25.29 -12.34
N SER A 74 -5.57 -25.28 -12.95
CA SER A 74 -4.58 -24.23 -12.74
C SER A 74 -5.08 -22.85 -13.18
N GLN A 75 -5.73 -22.75 -14.34
CA GLN A 75 -6.36 -21.51 -14.81
C GLN A 75 -7.47 -21.05 -13.85
N GLY A 76 -8.27 -21.97 -13.34
CA GLY A 76 -9.32 -21.67 -12.36
C GLY A 76 -8.78 -21.16 -11.04
N LEU A 77 -7.70 -21.77 -10.55
CA LEU A 77 -6.99 -21.30 -9.37
C LEU A 77 -6.44 -19.89 -9.60
N VAL A 78 -5.76 -19.65 -10.72
CA VAL A 78 -5.24 -18.32 -11.08
C VAL A 78 -6.36 -17.28 -11.13
N ALA A 79 -7.50 -17.61 -11.74
CA ALA A 79 -8.67 -16.73 -11.80
C ALA A 79 -9.19 -16.35 -10.41
N LEU A 80 -9.38 -17.34 -9.53
CA LEU A 80 -9.84 -17.12 -8.16
C LEU A 80 -8.86 -16.26 -7.35
N ILE A 81 -7.56 -16.57 -7.45
CA ILE A 81 -6.50 -15.80 -6.76
C ILE A 81 -6.48 -14.36 -7.27
N CYS A 82 -6.57 -14.16 -8.59
CA CYS A 82 -6.62 -12.84 -9.20
C CYS A 82 -7.81 -12.02 -8.68
N VAL A 83 -9.02 -12.61 -8.65
CA VAL A 83 -10.23 -11.95 -8.13
C VAL A 83 -10.07 -11.55 -6.67
N LYS A 84 -9.50 -12.43 -5.83
CA LYS A 84 -9.27 -12.14 -4.40
C LYS A 84 -8.25 -11.03 -4.20
N LEU A 85 -7.12 -11.08 -4.90
CA LEU A 85 -6.02 -10.12 -4.72
C LEU A 85 -6.33 -8.71 -5.27
N ILE A 86 -7.23 -8.58 -6.25
CA ILE A 86 -7.68 -7.27 -6.76
C ILE A 86 -8.61 -6.56 -5.77
N ASP A 87 -9.36 -7.30 -4.95
CA ASP A 87 -10.21 -6.69 -3.91
C ASP A 87 -9.36 -6.26 -2.71
N HIS A 88 -8.76 -5.07 -2.81
CA HIS A 88 -7.90 -4.44 -1.79
C HIS A 88 -8.59 -4.15 -0.43
N ARG A 89 -9.84 -4.57 -0.23
CA ARG A 89 -10.64 -4.25 0.98
C ARG A 89 -10.50 -5.28 2.10
N ASN A 90 -9.78 -6.37 1.86
CA ASN A 90 -9.52 -7.43 2.84
C ASN A 90 -8.09 -7.34 3.38
N GLU A 91 -7.82 -6.39 4.28
CA GLU A 91 -6.53 -6.29 5.00
C GLU A 91 -6.35 -7.42 6.04
N ASN A 92 -7.43 -8.11 6.42
CA ASN A 92 -7.42 -9.25 7.34
C ASN A 92 -7.40 -10.58 6.57
N GLU A 93 -6.36 -10.81 5.78
CA GLU A 93 -6.15 -12.12 5.13
C GLU A 93 -5.80 -13.19 6.18
N THR A 94 -6.69 -14.17 6.36
CA THR A 94 -6.41 -15.39 7.14
C THR A 94 -5.69 -16.46 6.33
N CYS A 95 -5.75 -16.40 5.00
CA CYS A 95 -5.14 -17.37 4.09
C CYS A 95 -4.15 -16.66 3.16
N ASN A 96 -2.88 -17.12 3.15
CA ASN A 96 -1.90 -16.62 2.20
C ASN A 96 -2.21 -17.17 0.81
N THR A 97 -2.96 -16.40 0.03
CA THR A 97 -3.59 -16.86 -1.21
C THR A 97 -2.60 -17.37 -2.27
N THR A 98 -1.38 -16.80 -2.33
CA THR A 98 -0.29 -17.21 -3.22
C THR A 98 0.36 -18.54 -2.81
N ASP A 99 0.25 -18.93 -1.53
CA ASP A 99 0.77 -20.20 -1.00
C ASP A 99 0.08 -21.42 -1.61
N LEU A 100 -1.17 -21.26 -2.07
CA LEU A 100 -1.89 -22.32 -2.78
C LEU A 100 -1.17 -22.76 -4.06
N ILE A 101 -0.53 -21.82 -4.77
CA ILE A 101 0.30 -22.14 -5.94
C ILE A 101 1.59 -22.82 -5.48
N ALA A 102 2.23 -22.32 -4.41
CA ALA A 102 3.46 -22.89 -3.86
C ALA A 102 3.31 -24.36 -3.45
N ARG A 103 2.13 -24.74 -2.96
CA ARG A 103 1.75 -26.11 -2.55
C ARG A 103 1.38 -27.05 -3.70
N MET A 104 1.27 -26.55 -4.93
CA MET A 104 1.08 -27.43 -6.09
C MET A 104 2.32 -28.31 -6.30
N PRO A 105 2.17 -29.52 -6.90
CA PRO A 105 3.31 -30.36 -7.23
C PRO A 105 4.36 -29.61 -8.05
N GLU A 106 5.64 -29.81 -7.73
CA GLU A 106 6.72 -29.19 -8.48
C GLU A 106 6.67 -29.64 -9.94
N GLY A 107 6.70 -28.68 -10.87
CA GLY A 107 6.65 -28.98 -12.29
C GLY A 107 6.04 -27.87 -13.12
N GLU A 108 5.81 -28.19 -14.38
CA GLU A 108 5.29 -27.27 -15.40
C GLU A 108 3.96 -26.62 -14.97
N GLN A 109 3.09 -27.34 -14.27
CA GLN A 109 1.79 -26.84 -13.83
C GLN A 109 1.92 -25.69 -12.83
N ARG A 110 2.79 -25.85 -11.82
CA ARG A 110 3.04 -24.82 -10.80
C ARG A 110 3.66 -23.58 -11.41
N ASP A 111 4.71 -23.78 -12.21
CA ASP A 111 5.47 -22.69 -12.81
C ASP A 111 4.60 -21.90 -13.79
N ASN A 112 3.79 -22.59 -14.59
CA ASN A 112 2.84 -21.97 -15.51
C ASN A 112 1.73 -21.21 -14.75
N ALA A 113 1.18 -21.76 -13.67
CA ALA A 113 0.16 -21.06 -12.87
C ALA A 113 0.71 -19.75 -12.27
N ALA A 114 1.93 -19.78 -11.72
CA ALA A 114 2.58 -18.58 -11.20
C ALA A 114 2.82 -17.54 -12.30
N PHE A 115 3.33 -17.97 -13.46
CA PHE A 115 3.60 -17.07 -14.58
C PHE A 115 2.31 -16.46 -15.14
N VAL A 116 1.27 -17.26 -15.36
CA VAL A 116 -0.03 -16.78 -15.87
C VAL A 116 -0.67 -15.79 -14.89
N LEU A 117 -0.54 -16.01 -13.57
CA LEU A 117 -1.02 -15.05 -12.59
C LEU A 117 -0.27 -13.72 -12.68
N LEU A 118 1.06 -13.75 -12.80
CA LEU A 118 1.89 -12.56 -12.98
C LEU A 118 1.53 -11.79 -14.25
N ASP A 119 1.43 -12.51 -15.37
CA ASP A 119 1.10 -11.92 -16.66
C ASP A 119 -0.30 -11.32 -16.65
N LEU A 120 -1.26 -11.99 -16.00
CA LEU A 120 -2.61 -11.47 -15.84
C LEU A 120 -2.64 -10.16 -15.06
N PHE A 121 -1.89 -10.03 -13.96
CA PHE A 121 -1.80 -8.75 -13.24
C PHE A 121 -1.21 -7.63 -14.10
N TYR A 122 -0.19 -7.95 -14.89
CA TYR A 122 0.44 -7.01 -15.81
C TYR A 122 -0.55 -6.55 -16.89
N GLN A 123 -1.22 -7.49 -17.57
CA GLN A 123 -2.25 -7.20 -18.57
C GLN A 123 -3.40 -6.39 -17.99
N LEU A 124 -3.82 -6.67 -16.76
CA LEU A 124 -4.88 -5.94 -16.07
C LEU A 124 -4.41 -4.57 -15.56
N GLN A 125 -3.11 -4.27 -15.59
CA GLN A 125 -2.49 -3.08 -15.00
C GLN A 125 -2.87 -2.90 -13.51
N ARG A 126 -3.02 -4.03 -12.80
CA ARG A 126 -3.43 -4.05 -11.40
C ARG A 126 -2.19 -4.16 -10.52
N ARG A 127 -1.90 -3.08 -9.81
CA ARG A 127 -0.80 -3.02 -8.86
C ARG A 127 -1.18 -3.75 -7.57
N LEU A 128 -0.25 -4.51 -7.02
CA LEU A 128 -0.44 -5.28 -5.80
C LEU A 128 0.46 -4.73 -4.68
N PRO A 129 0.13 -5.01 -3.42
CA PRO A 129 1.02 -4.75 -2.29
C PRO A 129 2.40 -5.40 -2.46
N LYS A 130 3.45 -4.73 -1.98
CA LYS A 130 4.87 -5.14 -2.14
C LYS A 130 5.12 -6.60 -1.76
N ASN A 131 4.58 -7.04 -0.62
CA ASN A 131 4.71 -8.41 -0.12
C ASN A 131 4.10 -9.45 -1.09
N LYS A 132 2.91 -9.19 -1.63
CA LYS A 132 2.20 -10.12 -2.52
C LYS A 132 2.88 -10.30 -3.87
N VAL A 133 3.39 -9.23 -4.45
CA VAL A 133 4.18 -9.33 -5.69
C VAL A 133 5.47 -10.09 -5.44
N MET A 134 6.17 -9.84 -4.33
CA MET A 134 7.41 -10.56 -4.02
C MET A 134 7.20 -12.05 -3.80
N GLU A 135 6.08 -12.44 -3.17
CA GLU A 135 5.68 -13.85 -3.06
C GLU A 135 5.46 -14.45 -4.44
N LEU A 136 4.70 -13.79 -5.31
CA LEU A 136 4.47 -14.22 -6.68
C LEU A 136 5.79 -14.31 -7.46
N TYR A 137 6.70 -13.37 -7.24
CA TYR A 137 7.97 -13.36 -7.94
C TYR A 137 8.87 -14.54 -7.59
N ARG A 138 8.79 -15.02 -6.36
CA ARG A 138 9.53 -16.21 -5.93
C ARG A 138 9.02 -17.51 -6.56
N LEU A 139 7.81 -17.51 -7.11
CA LEU A 139 7.18 -18.68 -7.71
C LEU A 139 7.37 -18.76 -9.22
N VAL A 140 7.73 -17.66 -9.88
CA VAL A 140 7.95 -17.61 -11.33
C VAL A 140 9.42 -17.90 -11.65
N LYS A 141 9.67 -18.68 -12.70
CA LYS A 141 11.05 -19.03 -13.08
C LYS A 141 11.84 -17.80 -13.56
N PRO A 142 13.16 -17.72 -13.29
CA PRO A 142 13.97 -16.55 -13.64
C PRO A 142 14.00 -16.18 -15.13
N ASP A 143 13.91 -17.16 -16.01
CA ASP A 143 13.88 -16.99 -17.47
C ASP A 143 12.57 -16.38 -17.97
N GLN A 144 11.47 -16.62 -17.26
CA GLN A 144 10.14 -16.07 -17.57
C GLN A 144 9.96 -14.61 -17.13
N PHE A 145 10.88 -14.07 -16.33
CA PHE A 145 10.76 -12.73 -15.76
C PHE A 145 11.10 -11.59 -16.73
N ALA A 146 10.12 -11.02 -17.41
CA ALA A 146 10.34 -9.82 -18.22
C ALA A 146 10.56 -8.56 -17.35
N LEU A 147 11.37 -7.61 -17.84
CA LEU A 147 11.51 -6.29 -17.23
C LEU A 147 10.14 -5.60 -17.09
N ASP A 148 9.26 -5.74 -18.07
CA ASP A 148 7.92 -5.14 -18.10
C ASP A 148 7.07 -5.46 -16.84
N TYR A 149 7.31 -6.57 -16.15
CA TYR A 149 6.61 -6.89 -14.91
C TYR A 149 6.94 -5.91 -13.77
N LEU A 150 8.06 -5.19 -13.84
CA LEU A 150 8.38 -4.11 -12.88
C LEU A 150 7.36 -2.97 -12.91
N GLU A 151 6.53 -2.85 -13.96
CA GLU A 151 5.40 -1.90 -14.00
C GLU A 151 4.34 -2.17 -12.91
N LEU A 152 4.33 -3.36 -12.31
CA LEU A 152 3.44 -3.67 -11.18
C LEU A 152 3.79 -2.92 -9.89
N ALA A 153 4.98 -2.32 -9.81
CA ALA A 153 5.43 -1.57 -8.64
C ALA A 153 4.53 -0.35 -8.35
N VAL A 154 4.11 -0.21 -7.09
CA VAL A 154 3.31 0.92 -6.60
C VAL A 154 4.13 2.18 -6.33
N SER A 155 5.42 2.03 -6.03
CA SER A 155 6.35 3.11 -5.71
C SER A 155 7.73 2.85 -6.31
N LEU A 156 8.58 3.87 -6.34
CA LEU A 156 9.96 3.74 -6.82
C LEU A 156 10.81 2.82 -5.92
N GLU A 157 10.62 2.88 -4.60
CA GLU A 157 11.23 1.94 -3.66
C GLU A 157 10.87 0.50 -4.03
N THR A 158 9.59 0.23 -4.24
CA THR A 158 9.10 -1.10 -4.61
C THR A 158 9.66 -1.56 -5.96
N TYR A 159 9.78 -0.65 -6.93
CA TYR A 159 10.43 -0.92 -8.22
C TYR A 159 11.89 -1.34 -8.04
N ILE A 160 12.63 -0.67 -7.16
CA ILE A 160 14.03 -0.98 -6.86
C ILE A 160 14.16 -2.37 -6.22
N ASP A 161 13.30 -2.70 -5.25
CA ASP A 161 13.33 -4.04 -4.64
C ASP A 161 13.09 -5.15 -5.67
N TYR A 162 12.12 -4.92 -6.56
CA TYR A 162 11.80 -5.85 -7.64
C TYR A 162 12.95 -5.98 -8.63
N LEU A 163 13.59 -4.87 -8.97
CA LEU A 163 14.74 -4.85 -9.85
C LEU A 163 15.96 -5.54 -9.24
N ILE A 164 16.24 -5.32 -7.95
CA ILE A 164 17.30 -6.05 -7.21
C ILE A 164 17.03 -7.55 -7.27
N TYR A 165 15.77 -7.96 -7.03
CA TYR A 165 15.39 -9.36 -7.12
C TYR A 165 15.63 -9.93 -8.52
N LEU A 166 15.16 -9.22 -9.56
CA LEU A 166 15.35 -9.59 -10.97
C LEU A 166 16.83 -9.77 -11.33
N LEU A 167 17.68 -8.82 -10.96
CA LEU A 167 19.11 -8.87 -11.25
C LEU A 167 19.80 -10.02 -10.51
N LYS A 168 19.38 -10.31 -9.27
CA LYS A 168 19.91 -11.45 -8.50
C LYS A 168 19.56 -12.80 -9.11
N ILE A 169 18.33 -12.97 -9.60
CA ILE A 169 17.91 -14.24 -10.20
C ILE A 169 18.47 -14.43 -11.61
N ARG A 170 18.63 -13.35 -12.39
CA ARG A 170 19.18 -13.40 -13.75
C ARG A 170 20.71 -13.41 -13.78
N GLN A 171 21.35 -12.90 -12.74
CA GLN A 171 22.81 -12.68 -12.66
C GLN A 171 23.35 -11.83 -13.83
N ASP A 172 22.48 -11.06 -14.48
CA ASP A 172 22.83 -10.22 -15.62
C ASP A 172 23.09 -8.79 -15.15
N THR A 173 24.32 -8.33 -15.32
CA THR A 173 24.77 -6.96 -14.99
C THR A 173 25.47 -6.32 -16.17
N SER A 174 25.11 -6.74 -17.40
CA SER A 174 25.65 -6.20 -18.64
C SER A 174 25.25 -4.74 -18.88
N ASP A 175 26.01 -4.06 -19.75
CA ASP A 175 25.65 -2.71 -20.21
C ASP A 175 24.34 -2.71 -21.03
N ASP A 176 24.02 -3.79 -21.74
CA ASP A 176 22.74 -3.94 -22.45
C ASP A 176 21.57 -3.95 -21.46
N MET A 177 21.67 -4.75 -20.39
CA MET A 177 20.68 -4.78 -19.32
C MET A 177 20.56 -3.40 -18.63
N LYS A 178 21.67 -2.69 -18.47
CA LYS A 178 21.68 -1.32 -17.94
C LYS A 178 20.82 -0.37 -18.78
N ASP A 179 21.01 -0.41 -20.09
CA ASP A 179 20.29 0.45 -21.04
C ASP A 179 18.81 0.07 -21.12
N ASP A 180 18.48 -1.22 -21.06
CA ASP A 180 17.09 -1.69 -21.00
C ASP A 180 16.36 -1.20 -19.74
N ILE A 181 16.98 -1.33 -18.57
CA ILE A 181 16.42 -0.81 -17.32
C ILE A 181 16.26 0.71 -17.40
N LYS A 182 17.27 1.42 -17.91
CA LYS A 182 17.21 2.89 -18.03
C LYS A 182 16.06 3.33 -18.94
N ASN A 183 15.93 2.69 -20.10
CA ASN A 183 14.86 2.97 -21.05
C ASN A 183 13.48 2.68 -20.46
N GLN A 184 13.34 1.58 -19.72
CA GLN A 184 12.10 1.23 -19.04
C GLN A 184 11.74 2.25 -17.95
N LEU A 185 12.70 2.60 -17.09
CA LEU A 185 12.51 3.59 -16.04
C LEU A 185 12.11 4.94 -16.64
N ASP A 186 12.75 5.37 -17.74
CA ASP A 186 12.38 6.60 -18.44
C ASP A 186 10.93 6.57 -18.93
N LYS A 187 10.47 5.44 -19.51
CA LYS A 187 9.06 5.26 -19.91
C LYS A 187 8.12 5.37 -18.71
N LEU A 188 8.43 4.72 -17.59
CA LEU A 188 7.60 4.75 -16.39
C LEU A 188 7.52 6.16 -15.77
N LEU A 189 8.66 6.84 -15.71
CA LEU A 189 8.74 8.21 -15.22
C LEU A 189 7.97 9.17 -16.14
N ALA A 190 8.11 9.05 -17.46
CA ALA A 190 7.38 9.89 -18.42
C ALA A 190 5.85 9.74 -18.31
N LYS A 191 5.36 8.52 -18.03
CA LYS A 191 3.93 8.25 -17.79
C LYS A 191 3.43 8.69 -16.41
N ASN A 192 4.26 9.31 -15.57
CA ASN A 192 3.96 9.59 -14.16
C ASN A 192 3.51 8.35 -13.37
N HIS A 193 4.08 7.18 -13.72
CA HIS A 193 3.75 5.91 -13.06
C HIS A 193 4.07 5.97 -11.56
N PHE A 194 5.16 6.67 -11.22
CA PHE A 194 5.58 6.99 -9.86
C PHE A 194 5.41 8.49 -9.57
N SER A 195 4.80 8.80 -8.42
CA SER A 195 4.88 10.13 -7.81
C SER A 195 6.26 10.26 -7.15
N ILE A 196 7.03 11.29 -7.50
CA ILE A 196 8.31 11.56 -6.84
C ILE A 196 8.05 12.59 -5.74
N THR A 197 8.17 12.16 -4.50
CA THR A 197 8.04 12.99 -3.30
C THR A 197 9.41 13.26 -2.67
N LEU A 198 9.47 14.14 -1.67
CA LEU A 198 10.68 14.35 -0.87
C LEU A 198 11.17 13.06 -0.18
N PHE A 199 10.27 12.16 0.19
CA PHE A 199 10.63 10.87 0.79
C PHE A 199 11.36 9.97 -0.23
N ASP A 200 10.83 9.89 -1.45
CA ASP A 200 11.46 9.12 -2.54
C ASP A 200 12.85 9.69 -2.86
N ILE A 201 13.00 11.01 -2.86
CA ILE A 201 14.29 11.68 -3.08
C ILE A 201 15.29 11.28 -1.99
N GLY A 202 14.89 11.34 -0.71
CA GLY A 202 15.75 10.92 0.41
C GLY A 202 16.17 9.45 0.29
N PHE A 203 15.23 8.58 -0.07
CA PHE A 203 15.50 7.16 -0.30
C PHE A 203 16.50 6.92 -1.44
N ILE A 204 16.28 7.51 -2.63
CA ILE A 204 17.20 7.39 -3.79
C ILE A 204 18.60 7.87 -3.42
N LEU A 205 18.70 9.01 -2.74
CA LEU A 205 19.99 9.61 -2.38
C LEU A 205 20.76 8.77 -1.34
N ASN A 206 20.06 8.15 -0.39
CA ASN A 206 20.64 7.17 0.52
C ASN A 206 21.13 5.94 -0.24
N TYR A 207 20.25 5.38 -1.09
CA TYR A 207 20.54 4.19 -1.87
C TYR A 207 21.76 4.36 -2.80
N VAL A 208 21.90 5.52 -3.44
CA VAL A 208 23.02 5.84 -4.33
C VAL A 208 24.36 6.00 -3.60
N LYS A 209 24.38 6.42 -2.33
CA LYS A 209 25.62 6.59 -1.55
C LYS A 209 26.03 5.35 -0.77
N GLU A 210 25.13 4.38 -0.59
CA GLU A 210 25.44 3.17 0.17
C GLU A 210 26.61 2.43 -0.49
N LYS A 211 27.71 2.28 0.26
CA LYS A 211 28.84 1.48 -0.21
C LYS A 211 28.43 0.02 -0.19
N THR A 212 28.44 -0.61 -1.35
CA THR A 212 28.05 -2.01 -1.52
C THR A 212 28.97 -2.69 -2.53
N ASP A 213 29.32 -3.94 -2.24
CA ASP A 213 30.05 -4.81 -3.15
C ASP A 213 29.10 -5.61 -4.07
N ASP A 214 27.78 -5.48 -3.90
CA ASP A 214 26.77 -6.12 -4.74
C ASP A 214 26.71 -5.43 -6.12
N LYS A 215 27.15 -6.14 -7.16
CA LYS A 215 27.14 -5.66 -8.56
C LYS A 215 25.75 -5.21 -9.03
N SER A 216 24.69 -5.87 -8.57
CA SER A 216 23.31 -5.51 -8.92
C SER A 216 22.96 -4.14 -8.36
N MET A 217 23.35 -3.89 -7.11
CA MET A 217 23.13 -2.58 -6.48
C MET A 217 23.98 -1.51 -7.16
N GLN A 218 25.26 -1.78 -7.45
CA GLN A 218 26.13 -0.84 -8.17
C GLN A 218 25.56 -0.45 -9.56
N LEU A 219 24.97 -1.42 -10.28
CA LEU A 219 24.29 -1.16 -11.56
C LEU A 219 23.11 -0.19 -11.39
N ILE A 220 22.22 -0.46 -10.42
CA ILE A 220 21.05 0.39 -10.13
C ILE A 220 21.50 1.79 -9.70
N GLN A 221 22.51 1.89 -8.84
CA GLN A 221 23.09 3.17 -8.41
C GLN A 221 23.61 3.97 -9.62
N SER A 222 24.32 3.32 -10.55
CA SER A 222 24.79 3.96 -11.79
C SER A 222 23.64 4.46 -12.67
N ILE A 223 22.55 3.68 -12.77
CA ILE A 223 21.35 4.08 -13.53
C ILE A 223 20.74 5.35 -12.93
N PHE A 224 20.54 5.40 -11.61
CA PHE A 224 19.98 6.59 -10.96
C PHE A 224 20.88 7.82 -11.04
N GLN A 225 22.20 7.63 -10.95
CA GLN A 225 23.15 8.72 -11.11
C GLN A 225 23.14 9.31 -12.54
N THR A 226 22.79 8.52 -13.55
CA THR A 226 22.89 8.92 -14.98
C THR A 226 21.53 9.10 -15.67
N ASN A 227 20.42 8.91 -14.96
CA ASN A 227 19.08 9.05 -15.52
C ASN A 227 18.62 10.53 -15.49
N ASN A 228 18.62 11.17 -16.66
CA ASN A 228 18.25 12.58 -16.82
C ASN A 228 16.76 12.86 -16.51
N THR A 229 15.87 11.92 -16.80
CA THR A 229 14.42 12.05 -16.54
C THR A 229 14.15 12.10 -15.03
N LEU A 230 14.77 11.19 -14.28
CA LEU A 230 14.72 11.12 -12.83
C LEU A 230 15.28 12.40 -12.22
N GLN A 231 16.48 12.82 -12.64
CA GLN A 231 17.09 14.07 -12.17
C GLN A 231 16.19 15.29 -12.41
N SER A 232 15.56 15.35 -13.59
CA SER A 232 14.66 16.45 -13.95
C SER A 232 13.40 16.47 -13.06
N LYS A 233 12.82 15.30 -12.77
CA LYS A 233 11.68 15.20 -11.85
C LYS A 233 12.04 15.54 -10.41
N ILE A 234 13.20 15.09 -9.93
CA ILE A 234 13.74 15.46 -8.61
C ILE A 234 13.91 16.98 -8.53
N LYS A 235 14.52 17.60 -9.55
CA LYS A 235 14.69 19.05 -9.62
C LYS A 235 13.36 19.80 -9.60
N LEU A 236 12.36 19.31 -10.34
CA LEU A 236 11.02 19.89 -10.36
C LEU A 236 10.39 19.88 -8.96
N GLU A 237 10.45 18.74 -8.26
CA GLU A 237 9.86 18.60 -6.93
C GLU A 237 10.57 19.48 -5.89
N LEU A 238 11.90 19.56 -5.96
CA LEU A 238 12.67 20.46 -5.10
C LEU A 238 12.35 21.93 -5.40
N SER A 239 12.22 22.31 -6.67
CA SER A 239 11.85 23.67 -7.08
C SER A 239 10.45 24.04 -6.59
N ARG A 240 9.47 23.11 -6.62
CA ARG A 240 8.13 23.32 -6.05
C ARG A 240 8.15 23.65 -4.56
N ARG A 241 9.15 23.14 -3.84
CA ARG A 241 9.37 23.37 -2.41
C ARG A 241 10.31 24.56 -2.15
N ASN A 242 10.57 25.40 -3.16
CA ASN A 242 11.47 26.55 -3.16
C ASN A 242 12.96 26.21 -2.91
N TYR A 243 13.37 24.97 -3.13
CA TYR A 243 14.78 24.59 -3.19
C TYR A 243 15.27 24.77 -4.64
N ASN A 244 15.77 25.97 -4.96
CA ASN A 244 16.36 26.27 -6.27
C ASN A 244 17.79 25.72 -6.32
N ILE A 245 17.99 24.61 -7.03
CA ILE A 245 19.28 23.91 -7.06
C ILE A 245 19.79 23.77 -8.49
N SER A 246 21.08 24.03 -8.69
CA SER A 246 21.75 23.82 -9.98
C SER A 246 22.06 22.34 -10.21
N SER A 247 22.11 21.90 -11.46
CA SER A 247 22.35 20.48 -11.83
C SER A 247 23.69 19.94 -11.29
N ASN A 248 24.62 20.85 -11.02
CA ASN A 248 26.00 20.59 -10.64
C ASN A 248 26.14 20.31 -9.13
N GLU A 249 25.07 20.58 -8.35
CA GLU A 249 25.04 20.49 -6.88
C GLU A 249 24.34 19.22 -6.38
N PHE A 250 24.04 18.25 -7.26
CA PHE A 250 23.29 17.04 -6.89
C PHE A 250 23.94 16.24 -5.73
N SER A 251 25.27 16.28 -5.61
CA SER A 251 26.00 15.70 -4.47
C SER A 251 25.83 16.51 -3.16
N LEU A 252 25.60 17.82 -3.25
CA LEU A 252 25.32 18.74 -2.14
C LEU A 252 23.84 18.67 -1.70
N ILE A 253 22.92 18.40 -2.64
CA ILE A 253 21.51 18.09 -2.37
C ILE A 253 21.41 16.94 -1.38
N HIS A 254 22.26 15.93 -1.51
CA HIS A 254 22.30 14.81 -0.59
C HIS A 254 22.58 15.24 0.84
N ASP A 255 23.59 16.07 1.10
CA ASP A 255 23.93 16.46 2.47
C ASP A 255 22.83 17.36 3.07
N ILE A 256 22.22 18.22 2.25
CA ILE A 256 21.10 19.09 2.65
C ILE A 256 19.81 18.30 2.87
N ILE A 257 19.46 17.36 1.99
CA ILE A 257 18.26 16.52 2.10
C ILE A 257 18.44 15.44 3.15
N ILE A 258 19.64 14.87 3.38
CA ILE A 258 19.89 14.02 4.54
C ILE A 258 19.82 14.85 5.81
N HIS A 259 20.35 16.08 5.84
CA HIS A 259 20.14 16.94 6.99
C HIS A 259 18.67 17.28 7.18
N LEU A 260 17.91 17.56 6.12
CA LEU A 260 16.47 17.85 6.20
C LEU A 260 15.65 16.60 6.50
N TYR A 261 16.03 15.42 6.01
CA TYR A 261 15.38 14.13 6.23
C TYR A 261 15.69 13.62 7.62
N ASN A 262 16.94 13.68 8.07
CA ASN A 262 17.31 13.42 9.46
C ASN A 262 16.72 14.46 10.37
N SER A 263 16.66 15.75 9.99
CA SER A 263 15.97 16.77 10.78
C SER A 263 14.46 16.60 10.74
N TYR A 264 13.87 16.06 9.67
CA TYR A 264 12.43 15.78 9.53
C TYR A 264 12.04 14.48 10.22
N LEU A 265 12.90 13.45 10.22
CA LEU A 265 12.76 12.21 10.99
C LEU A 265 13.05 12.48 12.45
N LEU A 266 14.07 13.26 12.80
CA LEU A 266 14.27 13.75 14.17
C LEU A 266 13.13 14.67 14.56
N TYR A 267 12.60 15.50 13.67
CA TYR A 267 11.43 16.32 13.94
C TYR A 267 10.21 15.44 14.12
N ASN A 268 9.94 14.44 13.29
CA ASN A 268 8.79 13.52 13.41
C ASN A 268 8.94 12.54 14.57
N ILE A 269 10.13 12.00 14.84
CA ILE A 269 10.43 11.16 16.00
C ILE A 269 10.37 12.00 17.27
N ASN A 270 10.96 13.20 17.31
CA ASN A 270 10.81 14.10 18.45
C ASN A 270 9.36 14.57 18.57
N ARG A 271 8.63 14.78 17.47
CA ARG A 271 7.22 15.19 17.45
C ARG A 271 6.32 14.06 17.95
N LEU A 272 6.54 12.82 17.54
CA LEU A 272 5.87 11.61 18.04
C LEU A 272 6.26 11.31 19.48
N GLN A 273 7.55 11.31 19.84
CA GLN A 273 8.01 11.08 21.22
C GLN A 273 7.57 12.20 22.17
N TYR A 274 7.53 13.45 21.69
CA TYR A 274 6.95 14.58 22.40
C TYR A 274 5.45 14.42 22.50
N LEU A 275 4.72 14.04 21.44
CA LEU A 275 3.28 13.69 21.46
C LEU A 275 3.00 12.60 22.49
N THR A 276 3.76 11.50 22.45
CA THR A 276 3.60 10.34 23.32
C THR A 276 3.96 10.70 24.75
N ARG A 277 5.00 11.51 25.00
CA ARG A 277 5.29 12.05 26.35
C ARG A 277 4.20 13.00 26.83
N ILE A 278 3.64 13.82 25.96
CA ILE A 278 2.59 14.79 26.24
C ILE A 278 1.27 14.09 26.59
N LEU A 279 0.82 13.20 25.72
CA LEU A 279 -0.41 12.42 25.89
C LEU A 279 -0.34 11.50 27.12
N ASN A 280 0.85 11.00 27.45
CA ASN A 280 1.08 10.18 28.64
C ASN A 280 1.44 10.98 29.90
N SER A 281 1.73 12.27 29.80
CA SER A 281 1.98 13.12 30.97
C SER A 281 0.66 13.55 31.63
N ARG A 282 0.58 13.38 32.95
CA ARG A 282 -0.61 13.73 33.76
C ARG A 282 -0.60 15.15 34.33
N TYR A 283 0.40 15.97 34.00
CA TYR A 283 0.60 17.29 34.62
C TYR A 283 0.31 18.43 33.63
N ASP A 284 -0.49 19.41 34.09
CA ASP A 284 -0.87 20.68 33.46
C ASP A 284 -1.47 20.63 32.05
N ARG A 285 -2.53 19.84 31.93
CA ARG A 285 -3.46 19.89 30.79
C ARG A 285 -4.39 21.11 30.95
N THR A 286 -3.99 22.28 30.45
CA THR A 286 -4.82 23.50 30.43
C THR A 286 -5.45 23.72 29.05
N SER A 287 -6.51 24.52 28.92
CA SER A 287 -7.11 24.87 27.63
C SER A 287 -6.10 25.47 26.65
N SER A 288 -5.23 26.36 27.12
CA SER A 288 -4.15 26.97 26.34
C SER A 288 -3.18 25.95 25.76
N TYR A 289 -2.90 24.88 26.50
CA TYR A 289 -2.07 23.76 26.07
C TYR A 289 -2.70 22.97 24.91
N PHE A 290 -4.00 22.66 25.01
CA PHE A 290 -4.72 21.96 23.95
C PHE A 290 -4.92 22.80 22.69
N LEU A 291 -5.10 24.12 22.84
CA LEU A 291 -5.16 25.06 21.72
C LEU A 291 -3.81 25.14 21.00
N ALA A 292 -2.69 25.10 21.72
CA ALA A 292 -1.36 25.02 21.11
C ALA A 292 -1.16 23.69 20.36
N TRP A 293 -1.64 22.58 20.91
CA TRP A 293 -1.58 21.27 20.24
C TRP A 293 -2.39 21.27 18.94
N PHE A 294 -3.62 21.78 18.95
CA PHE A 294 -4.45 21.91 17.75
C PHE A 294 -3.76 22.74 16.65
N LYS A 295 -3.24 23.92 17.02
CA LYS A 295 -2.57 24.84 16.08
C LYS A 295 -1.29 24.24 15.47
N TYR A 296 -0.52 23.48 16.25
CA TYR A 296 0.80 23.01 15.84
C TYR A 296 0.78 21.63 15.19
N PHE A 297 -0.14 20.75 15.59
CA PHE A 297 -0.14 19.35 15.18
C PHE A 297 -1.30 18.94 14.30
N LEU A 298 -2.46 19.60 14.39
CA LEU A 298 -3.64 19.24 13.60
C LEU A 298 -3.84 20.18 12.41
N CYS A 299 -3.51 21.48 12.53
CA CYS A 299 -3.54 22.43 11.40
C CYS A 299 -2.36 22.29 10.42
N GLY A 300 -1.32 21.50 10.73
CA GLY A 300 -0.05 21.44 9.98
C GLY A 300 0.30 20.09 9.37
N THR A 301 -0.66 19.17 9.24
CA THR A 301 -0.42 17.79 8.76
C THR A 301 -0.78 17.61 7.29
N ASP A 302 0.20 17.20 6.48
CA ASP A 302 0.01 16.50 5.18
C ASP A 302 -0.23 14.98 5.41
N GLU A 303 -0.77 14.58 6.56
CA GLU A 303 -0.88 13.16 6.95
C GLU A 303 -2.12 12.47 6.38
N ASP A 304 -2.06 11.13 6.31
CA ASP A 304 -3.16 10.29 5.83
C ASP A 304 -4.45 10.54 6.64
N TRP A 305 -5.57 10.61 5.92
CA TRP A 305 -6.92 10.82 6.46
C TRP A 305 -7.30 9.84 7.58
N LEU A 306 -6.78 8.61 7.56
CA LEU A 306 -7.04 7.62 8.60
C LEU A 306 -6.33 7.97 9.92
N ILE A 307 -5.08 8.43 9.81
CA ILE A 307 -4.26 8.86 10.96
C ILE A 307 -4.84 10.15 11.55
N TYR A 308 -5.27 11.06 10.67
CA TYR A 308 -5.96 12.29 11.06
C TYR A 308 -7.20 12.03 11.93
N LYS A 309 -8.07 11.11 11.50
CA LYS A 309 -9.29 10.74 12.25
C LYS A 309 -8.96 10.21 13.63
N GLU A 310 -7.93 9.39 13.72
CA GLU A 310 -7.51 8.78 14.99
C GLU A 310 -6.88 9.82 15.93
N LEU A 311 -6.04 10.72 15.44
CA LEU A 311 -5.48 11.81 16.24
C LEU A 311 -6.56 12.79 16.72
N THR A 312 -7.54 13.11 15.87
CA THR A 312 -8.69 13.94 16.22
C THR A 312 -9.57 13.27 17.27
N ARG A 313 -9.77 11.94 17.16
CA ARG A 313 -10.48 11.14 18.17
C ARG A 313 -9.74 11.15 19.51
N GLN A 314 -8.43 10.90 19.50
CA GLN A 314 -7.61 10.90 20.72
C GLN A 314 -7.57 12.30 21.37
N TRP A 315 -7.56 13.37 20.57
CA TRP A 315 -7.64 14.74 21.10
C TRP A 315 -8.92 15.00 21.84
N THR A 316 -10.03 14.68 21.20
CA THR A 316 -11.34 14.93 21.74
C THR A 316 -11.65 14.05 22.95
N GLU A 317 -11.11 12.82 22.98
CA GLU A 317 -11.17 11.94 24.16
C GLU A 317 -10.43 12.49 25.37
N CYS A 318 -9.42 13.34 25.19
CA CYS A 318 -8.75 14.01 26.31
C CYS A 318 -9.67 14.97 27.08
N PHE A 319 -10.79 15.40 26.49
CA PHE A 319 -11.78 16.26 27.14
C PHE A 319 -12.95 15.50 27.74
N ALA A 320 -13.04 14.18 27.56
CA ALA A 320 -14.21 13.38 27.90
C ALA A 320 -14.69 13.55 29.36
N ASN A 321 -13.77 13.91 30.27
CA ASN A 321 -14.01 14.02 31.71
C ASN A 321 -13.79 15.44 32.28
N ASP A 322 -13.49 16.46 31.47
CA ASP A 322 -13.19 17.83 31.95
C ASP A 322 -13.99 18.89 31.17
N GLN A 323 -15.19 19.18 31.68
CA GLN A 323 -16.13 20.12 31.06
C GLN A 323 -15.57 21.54 31.00
N LYS A 324 -14.77 21.98 31.99
CA LYS A 324 -14.26 23.36 32.06
C LYS A 324 -13.28 23.64 30.91
N ILE A 325 -12.34 22.74 30.68
CA ILE A 325 -11.38 22.84 29.58
C ILE A 325 -12.08 22.77 28.23
N LEU A 326 -13.10 21.92 28.11
CA LEU A 326 -13.90 21.82 26.89
C LEU A 326 -14.60 23.15 26.58
N TYR A 327 -15.24 23.79 27.57
CA TYR A 327 -15.88 25.10 27.38
C TYR A 327 -14.88 26.17 26.94
N GLU A 328 -13.71 26.25 27.58
CA GLU A 328 -12.66 27.22 27.21
C GLU A 328 -12.12 26.98 25.77
N ILE A 329 -12.09 25.74 25.29
CA ILE A 329 -11.74 25.41 23.90
C ILE A 329 -12.88 25.79 22.94
N LEU A 330 -14.13 25.54 23.32
CA LEU A 330 -15.30 25.89 22.52
C LEU A 330 -15.44 27.41 22.34
N GLU A 331 -15.09 28.21 23.34
CA GLU A 331 -15.01 29.67 23.22
C GLU A 331 -14.01 30.13 22.14
N ASN A 332 -13.08 29.27 21.75
CA ASN A 332 -12.09 29.53 20.70
C ASN A 332 -12.40 28.82 19.38
N ILE A 333 -13.54 28.11 19.25
CA ILE A 333 -13.78 27.20 18.12
C ILE A 333 -13.81 27.90 16.77
N ASP A 334 -14.39 29.10 16.67
CA ASP A 334 -14.45 29.87 15.43
C ASP A 334 -13.05 30.30 14.98
N SER A 335 -12.20 30.74 15.92
CA SER A 335 -10.79 31.08 15.67
C SER A 335 -9.98 29.86 15.23
N LEU A 336 -10.27 28.69 15.79
CA LEU A 336 -9.65 27.42 15.40
C LEU A 336 -10.07 26.99 13.99
N ILE A 337 -11.36 27.11 13.65
CA ILE A 337 -11.89 26.82 12.31
C ILE A 337 -11.28 27.77 11.29
N ASP A 338 -11.17 29.06 11.60
CA ASP A 338 -10.56 30.07 10.72
C ASP A 338 -9.07 29.81 10.50
N LEU A 339 -8.33 29.49 11.57
CA LEU A 339 -6.91 29.13 11.47
C LEU A 339 -6.71 27.87 10.63
N TRP A 340 -7.59 26.89 10.78
CA TRP A 340 -7.54 25.65 10.01
C TRP A 340 -7.81 25.86 8.52
N THR A 341 -8.91 26.56 8.22
CA THR A 341 -9.36 26.83 6.85
C THR A 341 -8.31 27.63 6.07
N LYS A 342 -7.51 28.44 6.77
CA LYS A 342 -6.36 29.17 6.20
C LYS A 342 -5.12 28.30 6.01
N ALA A 343 -4.91 27.29 6.85
CA ALA A 343 -3.73 26.42 6.81
C ALA A 343 -3.86 25.28 5.79
N SER A 344 -5.08 24.82 5.50
CA SER A 344 -5.37 23.72 4.58
C SER A 344 -6.31 24.17 3.46
N LEU A 345 -5.74 24.52 2.31
CA LEU A 345 -6.50 24.89 1.10
C LEU A 345 -7.12 23.63 0.48
N ASN A 346 -8.44 23.47 0.67
CA ASN A 346 -9.34 22.44 0.12
C ASN A 346 -9.51 21.14 0.91
N ASN A 347 -10.03 21.21 2.15
CA ASN A 347 -10.55 19.99 2.77
C ASN A 347 -11.84 20.20 3.59
N ASN A 348 -12.92 20.54 2.88
CA ASN A 348 -14.27 20.61 3.46
C ASN A 348 -14.67 19.34 4.22
N GLN A 349 -14.17 18.16 3.84
CA GLN A 349 -14.48 16.90 4.53
C GLN A 349 -13.84 16.80 5.92
N GLU A 350 -12.62 17.28 6.10
CA GLU A 350 -11.90 17.22 7.37
C GLU A 350 -12.43 18.23 8.36
N SER A 351 -12.68 19.46 7.89
CA SER A 351 -13.34 20.51 8.66
C SER A 351 -14.75 20.09 9.07
N ASN A 352 -15.53 19.48 8.16
CA ASN A 352 -16.86 18.96 8.48
C ASN A 352 -16.79 17.81 9.48
N PHE A 353 -15.83 16.89 9.35
CA PHE A 353 -15.63 15.82 10.33
C PHE A 353 -15.27 16.38 11.71
N PHE A 354 -14.30 17.30 11.78
CA PHE A 354 -13.88 17.95 13.01
C PHE A 354 -15.05 18.65 13.72
N VAL A 355 -15.81 19.48 12.98
CA VAL A 355 -16.99 20.18 13.51
C VAL A 355 -18.05 19.18 13.97
N THR A 356 -18.37 18.18 13.14
CA THR A 356 -19.38 17.15 13.47
C THR A 356 -18.97 16.37 14.73
N TYR A 357 -17.69 16.02 14.84
CA TYR A 357 -17.17 15.24 15.96
C TYR A 357 -17.14 16.07 17.25
N MET A 358 -16.75 17.34 17.18
CA MET A 358 -16.80 18.26 18.33
C MET A 358 -18.22 18.48 18.83
N VAL A 359 -19.16 18.72 17.93
CA VAL A 359 -20.59 18.84 18.27
C VAL A 359 -21.11 17.56 18.93
N ALA A 360 -20.74 16.38 18.41
CA ALA A 360 -21.13 15.11 19.01
C ALA A 360 -20.56 14.91 20.43
N GLN A 361 -19.34 15.36 20.70
CA GLN A 361 -18.74 15.29 22.04
C GLN A 361 -19.42 16.27 23.02
N CYS A 362 -19.78 17.47 22.56
CA CYS A 362 -20.60 18.41 23.35
C CYS A 362 -21.95 17.78 23.73
N PHE A 363 -22.62 17.09 22.80
CA PHE A 363 -23.88 16.40 23.09
C PHE A 363 -23.72 15.22 24.05
N ARG A 364 -22.63 14.45 23.93
CA ARG A 364 -22.32 13.34 24.86
C ARG A 364 -22.06 13.82 26.29
N GLN A 365 -21.46 14.99 26.46
CA GLN A 365 -21.23 15.57 27.78
C GLN A 365 -22.45 16.35 28.32
N GLY A 366 -23.21 16.99 27.43
CA GLY A 366 -24.47 17.67 27.78
C GLY A 366 -25.61 16.70 28.17
N THR A 367 -25.57 15.45 27.71
CA THR A 367 -26.51 14.41 28.13
C THR A 367 -26.25 13.87 29.54
N PHE A 368 -25.08 14.15 30.15
CA PHE A 368 -24.81 13.80 31.54
C PHE A 368 -25.37 14.82 32.56
N ASN A 369 -25.57 16.08 32.17
CA ASN A 369 -26.05 17.14 33.07
C ASN A 369 -27.56 17.40 33.04
N LYS A 370 -28.36 16.56 32.38
CA LYS A 370 -29.84 16.60 32.45
C LYS A 370 -30.51 15.32 32.96
N LEU A 371 -29.72 14.35 33.43
CA LEU A 371 -30.24 13.16 34.13
C LEU A 371 -29.93 13.17 35.64
N ILE A 372 -29.23 14.20 36.14
CA ILE A 372 -28.99 14.42 37.57
C ILE A 372 -29.07 15.93 37.89
N SER A 373 -30.11 16.61 37.42
CA SER A 373 -30.51 17.95 37.91
C SER A 373 -32.00 18.01 38.12
#